data_AF-A0A962UZX4-F1
#
_entry.id   AF-A0A962UZX4-F1
#
_cell.length_a   1.000
_cell.length_b   1.000
_cell.length_c   1.000
_cell.angle_alpha   90.00
_cell.angle_beta   90.00
_cell.angle_gamma   90.00
#
_symmetry.space_group_name_H-M   'P 1'
#
loop_
_entity.id
_entity.type
_entity.pdbx_description
1 polymer ?
#
loop_
_entity_poly.entity_id
_entity_poly.type
_entity_poly.pdbx_seq_one_letter_code
_entity_poly.pdbx_strand_id
1 'polypeptide(L)' 'VDYLKIDGMFIKNIESDPIDATMVQSINDIAHKMGKKTIAEFVENDRTLHIIKDIGIDYAQGYIFGRPT' A
#
# COMPACT_ATOMS: atom_id res chain seq x y z
N VAL A 1 15.69 -9.66 -4.24
CA VAL A 1 14.43 -9.33 -3.55
C VAL A 1 13.42 -8.86 -4.58
N ASP A 2 12.27 -9.54 -4.61
CA ASP A 2 11.23 -9.44 -5.65
C ASP A 2 10.04 -8.55 -5.25
N TYR A 3 9.99 -8.16 -3.98
CA TYR A 3 8.91 -7.38 -3.40
C TYR A 3 9.45 -6.09 -2.77
N LEU A 4 8.66 -5.02 -2.85
CA LEU A 4 8.87 -3.76 -2.16
C LEU A 4 7.70 -3.52 -1.20
N LYS A 5 8.01 -3.31 0.08
CA LYS A 5 7.01 -2.96 1.08
C LYS A 5 6.87 -1.44 1.16
N ILE A 6 5.64 -0.95 1.11
CA ILE A 6 5.31 0.47 1.29
C ILE A 6 4.94 0.66 2.76
N ASP A 7 5.70 1.54 3.41
CA ASP A 7 5.57 1.78 4.84
C ASP A 7 4.15 2.24 5.20
N GLY A 8 3.63 1.67 6.28
CA GLY A 8 2.27 1.94 6.72
C GLY A 8 2.03 3.39 7.15
N MET A 9 3.06 4.21 7.35
CA MET A 9 2.89 5.65 7.62
C MET A 9 2.17 6.38 6.48
N PHE A 10 2.45 6.00 5.22
CA PHE A 10 1.74 6.56 4.07
C PHE A 10 0.37 5.92 3.87
N ILE A 11 0.26 4.61 4.15
CA ILE A 11 -0.99 3.86 3.95
C ILE A 11 -2.07 4.32 4.94
N LYS A 12 -1.72 4.59 6.20
CA LYS A 12 -2.68 4.99 7.25
C LYS A 12 -3.42 6.29 6.95
N ASN A 13 -2.79 7.22 6.26
CA ASN A 13 -3.36 8.54 5.96
C ASN A 13 -3.88 8.66 4.52
N ILE A 14 -3.76 7.60 3.71
CA ILE A 14 -4.04 7.61 2.27
C ILE A 14 -5.48 8.04 1.93
N GLU A 15 -6.41 7.87 2.87
CA GLU A 15 -7.81 8.28 2.72
C GLU A 15 -8.02 9.79 2.77
N SER A 16 -7.15 10.52 3.49
CA SER A 16 -7.33 11.94 3.82
C SER A 16 -6.19 12.83 3.38
N ASP A 17 -5.02 12.28 3.08
CA ASP A 17 -3.84 13.03 2.64
C ASP A 17 -3.53 12.74 1.16
N PRO A 18 -3.79 13.69 0.24
CA PRO A 18 -3.50 13.50 -1.18
C PRO A 18 -1.99 13.41 -1.48
N ILE A 19 -1.13 13.93 -0.61
CA ILE A 19 0.33 13.79 -0.74
C ILE A 19 0.71 12.34 -0.50
N ASP A 20 0.19 11.72 0.57
CA ASP A 20 0.46 10.31 0.86
C ASP A 20 -0.08 9.40 -0.26
N ALA A 21 -1.27 9.67 -0.80
CA ALA A 21 -1.78 8.95 -1.97
C ALA A 21 -0.85 9.09 -3.20
N THR A 22 -0.35 10.29 -3.47
CA THR A 22 0.59 10.56 -4.58
C THR A 22 1.93 9.83 -4.37
N MET A 23 2.42 9.79 -3.14
CA MET A 23 3.64 9.08 -2.76
C MET A 23 3.49 7.57 -2.97
N VAL A 24 2.38 6.98 -2.49
CA VAL A 24 2.08 5.55 -2.66
C VAL A 24 1.99 5.17 -4.14
N GLN A 25 1.30 5.98 -4.96
CA GLN A 25 1.26 5.77 -6.41
C GLN A 25 2.66 5.81 -7.03
N SER A 26 3.46 6.83 -6.69
CA SER A 26 4.81 7.00 -7.26
C SER A 26 5.73 5.83 -6.89
N ILE A 27 5.65 5.36 -5.65
CA ILE A 27 6.42 4.20 -5.17
C ILE A 27 5.98 2.93 -5.92
N ASN A 28 4.67 2.74 -6.13
CA ASN A 28 4.14 1.61 -6.90
C ASN A 28 4.67 1.60 -8.33
N ASP A 29 4.57 2.73 -9.02
CA ASP A 29 5.04 2.88 -10.40
C ASP A 29 6.54 2.59 -10.54
N ILE A 30 7.35 3.08 -9.60
CA ILE A 30 8.80 2.83 -9.58
C ILE A 30 9.07 1.34 -9.33
N ALA A 31 8.39 0.72 -8.36
CA ALA A 31 8.56 -0.69 -8.05
C ALA A 31 8.23 -1.59 -9.25
N HIS A 32 7.09 -1.34 -9.92
CA HIS A 32 6.70 -2.07 -11.13
C HIS A 32 7.69 -1.88 -12.27
N LYS A 33 8.21 -0.66 -12.48
CA LYS A 33 9.28 -0.40 -13.48
C LYS A 33 10.58 -1.13 -13.16
N MET A 34 10.86 -1.39 -11.89
CA MET A 34 11.99 -2.20 -11.45
C MET A 34 11.71 -3.71 -11.50
N GLY A 35 10.54 -4.13 -12.00
CA GLY A 35 10.12 -5.54 -12.06
C GLY A 35 9.80 -6.14 -10.69
N LYS A 36 9.44 -5.31 -9.70
CA LYS A 36 9.09 -5.73 -8.34
C LYS A 36 7.59 -5.66 -8.14
N LYS A 37 7.06 -6.48 -7.24
CA LYS A 37 5.68 -6.36 -6.75
C LYS A 37 5.61 -5.54 -5.46
N THR A 38 4.50 -4.89 -5.18
CA THR A 38 4.32 -4.04 -4.01
C THR A 38 3.46 -4.68 -2.92
N ILE A 39 3.78 -4.34 -1.66
CA ILE A 39 2.99 -4.76 -0.49
C ILE A 39 2.70 -3.50 0.34
N ALA A 40 1.43 -3.13 0.50
CA ALA A 40 1.02 -2.07 1.43
C ALA A 40 0.94 -2.60 2.87
N GLU A 41 1.58 -1.92 3.82
CA GLU A 41 1.49 -2.25 5.25
C GLU A 41 0.42 -1.43 5.98
N PHE A 42 -0.05 -1.96 7.11
CA PHE A 42 -1.05 -1.33 7.99
C PHE A 42 -2.39 -1.04 7.29
N VAL A 43 -2.85 -1.96 6.45
CA VAL A 43 -4.21 -1.91 5.89
C VAL A 43 -5.22 -2.34 6.95
N GLU A 44 -5.97 -1.38 7.51
CA GLU A 44 -6.82 -1.61 8.69
C GLU A 44 -8.33 -1.58 8.41
N ASN A 45 -8.75 -1.12 7.23
CA ASN A 45 -10.18 -1.01 6.88
C ASN A 45 -10.43 -1.17 5.36
N ASP A 46 -11.68 -1.40 4.98
CA ASP A 46 -12.08 -1.62 3.59
C ASP A 46 -11.83 -0.41 2.68
N ARG A 47 -11.88 0.81 3.19
CA ARG A 47 -11.69 2.02 2.39
C ARG A 47 -10.23 2.19 1.98
N THR A 48 -9.31 2.05 2.92
CA THR A 48 -7.88 1.94 2.63
C THR A 48 -7.61 0.81 1.63
N LEU A 49 -8.21 -0.37 1.82
CA LEU A 49 -8.06 -1.51 0.89
C LEU A 49 -8.53 -1.20 -0.53
N HIS A 50 -9.66 -0.52 -0.69
CA HIS A 50 -10.15 -0.10 -2.02
C HIS A 50 -9.19 0.90 -2.68
N ILE A 51 -8.71 1.92 -1.94
CA ILE A 51 -7.80 2.94 -2.49
C ILE A 51 -6.50 2.30 -3.00
N ILE A 52 -5.86 1.45 -2.20
CA ILE A 52 -4.61 0.80 -2.63
C ILE A 52 -4.82 -0.15 -3.81
N LYS A 53 -6.01 -0.75 -3.92
CA LYS A 53 -6.38 -1.58 -5.07
C LYS A 53 -6.55 -0.76 -6.34
N ASP A 54 -7.16 0.42 -6.23
CA ASP A 54 -7.31 1.36 -7.36
C ASP A 54 -5.95 1.93 -7.81
N ILE A 55 -5.02 2.14 -6.89
CA ILE A 55 -3.62 2.51 -7.17
C ILE A 55 -2.85 1.38 -7.88
N GLY A 56 -3.32 0.13 -7.76
CA GLY A 56 -2.69 -1.05 -8.34
C GLY A 56 -1.61 -1.68 -7.47
N ILE A 57 -1.72 -1.58 -6.14
CA ILE A 57 -0.86 -2.31 -5.20
C ILE A 57 -1.12 -3.82 -5.31
N ASP A 58 -0.07 -4.64 -5.38
CA ASP A 58 -0.21 -6.08 -5.62
C ASP A 58 -0.69 -6.87 -4.39
N TYR A 59 -0.24 -6.50 -3.20
CA TYR A 59 -0.57 -7.19 -1.94
C TYR A 59 -0.82 -6.22 -0.79
N ALA A 60 -1.57 -6.68 0.20
CA ALA A 60 -1.89 -5.92 1.40
C ALA A 60 -1.59 -6.74 2.65
N GLN A 61 -1.03 -6.07 3.65
CA GLN A 61 -0.81 -6.62 4.99
C GLN A 61 -1.38 -5.64 6.02
N GLY A 62 -2.21 -6.15 6.93
CA GLY A 62 -2.76 -5.34 8.02
C GLY A 62 -3.87 -6.05 8.76
N TYR A 63 -4.36 -5.40 9.81
CA TYR A 63 -5.30 -6.02 10.76
C TYR A 63 -6.66 -6.36 10.16
N ILE A 64 -7.01 -5.83 8.99
CA ILE A 64 -8.19 -6.26 8.24
C ILE A 64 -8.16 -7.76 7.91
N PHE A 65 -6.97 -8.35 7.75
CA PHE A 65 -6.79 -9.78 7.47
C PHE A 65 -6.53 -10.62 8.72
N GLY A 66 -6.27 -9.99 9.87
CA GLY A 66 -5.88 -10.65 11.10
C GLY A 66 -4.68 -9.98 11.78
N ARG A 67 -4.59 -10.14 13.10
CA ARG A 67 -3.46 -9.68 13.90
C ARG A 67 -2.39 -10.77 13.99
N PRO A 68 -1.10 -10.41 14.11
CA PRO A 68 -0.06 -11.37 14.48
C PRO A 68 -0.44 -12.12 15.76
N THR A 69 -0.26 -13.44 15.75
CA THR A 69 -0.46 -14.34 16.89
C THR A 69 0.86 -14.78 17.48
#